data_AF-I4Z089-F1
#
_entry.id   AF-I4Z089-F1
#
_cell.length_a   1.000
_cell.length_b   1.000
_cell.length_c   1.000
_cell.angle_alpha   90.00
_cell.angle_beta   90.00
_cell.angle_gamma   90.00
#
_symmetry.space_group_name_H-M   'P 1'
#
loop_
_entity.id
_entity.type
_entity.pdbx_description
1 polymer ?
#
loop_
_entity_poly.entity_id
_entity_poly.type
_entity_poly.pdbx_seq_one_letter_code
_entity_poly.pdbx_strand_id
1 'polypeptide(L)'
;MFRNGNQNSSTQAAREYLSDRIEERPVATSIMRWSFVLTWFMRVLAILWIMKGLSAWAVILGVWTPVGHFEGRSTGYQATIIYFALIDLIAAVGLWMASTWGGIMWLLAIMSHLILAAFFPGIVSGGVMTVAFFLTLIAVYLGISWLAAQENR
;
A
#
# COMPACT_ATOMS: atom_id res chain seq x y z
N MET A 1 -5.37 32.34 66.55
CA MET A 1 -4.38 31.64 65.69
C MET A 1 -5.02 30.38 65.11
N PHE A 2 -5.70 30.44 63.97
CA PHE A 2 -6.22 29.24 63.28
C PHE A 2 -6.48 29.57 61.80
N ARG A 3 -5.49 29.36 60.91
CA ARG A 3 -5.72 29.19 59.46
C ARG A 3 -4.46 28.71 58.72
N ASN A 4 -3.87 27.57 59.10
CA ASN A 4 -2.67 27.06 58.41
C ASN A 4 -2.78 25.61 57.87
N GLY A 5 -3.94 24.95 58.00
CA GLY A 5 -4.13 23.56 57.54
C GLY A 5 -4.65 23.40 56.10
N ASN A 6 -5.34 24.41 55.55
CA ASN A 6 -6.06 24.28 54.27
C ASN A 6 -5.25 24.67 53.02
N GLN A 7 -4.09 25.31 53.19
CA GLN A 7 -3.24 25.74 52.06
C GLN A 7 -2.34 24.60 51.57
N ASN A 8 -1.92 23.69 52.46
CA ASN A 8 -1.03 22.60 52.13
C ASN A 8 -1.74 21.50 51.33
N SER A 9 -3.03 21.26 51.60
CA SER A 9 -3.84 20.27 50.88
C SER A 9 -4.12 20.69 49.43
N SER A 10 -4.36 21.98 49.19
CA SER A 10 -4.60 22.48 47.83
C SER A 10 -3.33 22.48 46.97
N THR A 11 -2.16 22.74 47.57
CA THR A 11 -0.88 22.64 46.85
C THR A 11 -0.49 21.20 46.58
N GLN A 12 -0.80 20.25 47.48
CA GLN A 12 -0.59 18.83 47.25
C GLN A 12 -1.50 18.30 46.15
N ALA A 13 -2.81 18.61 46.20
CA ALA A 13 -3.75 18.20 45.16
C ALA A 13 -3.40 18.76 43.78
N ALA A 14 -2.97 20.03 43.70
CA ALA A 14 -2.51 20.63 42.45
C ALA A 14 -1.23 19.98 41.91
N ARG A 15 -0.30 19.57 42.80
CA ARG A 15 0.91 18.84 42.42
C ARG A 15 0.60 17.44 41.93
N GLU A 16 -0.36 16.76 42.53
CA GLU A 16 -0.82 15.43 42.13
C GLU A 16 -1.51 15.47 40.76
N TYR A 17 -2.38 16.48 40.53
CA TYR A 17 -3.00 16.75 39.23
C TYR A 17 -1.98 17.10 38.13
N LEU A 18 -0.90 17.80 38.48
CA LEU A 18 0.19 18.10 37.56
C LEU A 18 1.10 16.89 37.33
N SER A 19 1.33 16.06 38.36
CA SER A 19 2.11 14.83 38.25
C SER A 19 1.39 13.79 37.38
N ASP A 20 0.09 13.62 37.53
CA ASP A 20 -0.77 12.75 36.71
C ASP A 20 -0.86 13.25 35.25
N ARG A 21 -0.64 14.55 35.03
CA ARG A 21 -0.52 15.17 33.70
C ARG A 21 0.89 15.07 33.10
N ILE A 22 1.92 14.88 33.93
CA ILE A 22 3.34 14.74 33.55
C ILE A 22 3.76 13.27 33.47
N GLU A 23 2.97 12.33 34.02
CA GLU A 23 2.98 10.94 33.57
C GLU A 23 2.56 10.92 32.10
N GLU A 24 3.55 11.18 31.25
CA GLU A 24 3.53 10.89 29.84
C GLU A 24 3.10 9.42 29.73
N ARG A 25 1.82 9.20 29.40
CA ARG A 25 1.40 7.94 28.78
C ARG A 25 2.48 7.62 27.76
N PRO A 26 3.21 6.50 27.88
CA PRO A 26 4.22 6.15 26.90
C PRO A 26 3.52 6.20 25.55
N VAL A 27 3.85 7.23 24.75
CA VAL A 27 3.19 7.49 23.48
C VAL A 27 3.37 6.22 22.70
N ALA A 28 2.27 5.49 22.48
CA ALA A 28 2.24 4.11 22.02
C ALA A 28 3.23 3.90 20.86
N THR A 29 4.46 3.51 21.21
CA THR A 29 5.59 3.55 20.29
C THR A 29 5.50 2.38 19.30
N SER A 30 4.63 1.42 19.61
CA SER A 30 4.30 0.25 18.81
C SER A 30 3.25 0.54 17.73
N ILE A 31 2.21 1.35 18.02
CA ILE A 31 1.16 1.77 17.05
C ILE A 31 1.77 2.47 15.83
N MET A 32 2.77 3.32 16.07
CA MET A 32 3.50 4.01 15.00
C MET A 32 4.34 3.06 14.15
N ARG A 33 4.88 1.98 14.72
CA ARG A 33 5.90 1.16 14.06
C ARG A 33 5.33 0.33 12.92
N TRP A 34 4.22 -0.37 13.13
CA TRP A 34 3.61 -1.19 12.07
C TRP A 34 2.84 -0.39 11.04
N SER A 35 2.14 0.67 11.47
CA SER A 35 1.47 1.60 10.55
C SER A 35 2.48 2.30 9.62
N PHE A 36 3.66 2.65 10.14
CA PHE A 36 4.76 3.17 9.35
C PHE A 36 5.31 2.14 8.36
N VAL A 37 5.55 0.89 8.80
CA VAL A 37 6.02 -0.20 7.93
C VAL A 37 5.03 -0.49 6.80
N LEU A 38 3.72 -0.54 7.10
CA LEU A 38 2.67 -0.73 6.10
C LEU A 38 2.66 0.41 5.08
N THR A 39 2.73 1.65 5.54
CA THR A 39 2.77 2.82 4.64
C THR A 39 4.00 2.79 3.75
N TRP A 40 5.16 2.43 4.29
CA TRP A 40 6.38 2.33 3.51
C TRP A 40 6.32 1.18 2.49
N PHE A 41 5.78 0.02 2.88
CA PHE A 41 5.54 -1.10 1.97
C PHE A 41 4.61 -0.70 0.81
N MET A 42 3.53 0.01 1.11
CA MET A 42 2.61 0.55 0.09
C MET A 42 3.33 1.50 -0.87
N ARG A 43 4.24 2.36 -0.38
CA ARG A 43 5.01 3.27 -1.22
C ARG A 43 5.98 2.53 -2.15
N VAL A 44 6.66 1.50 -1.65
CA VAL A 44 7.52 0.66 -2.49
C VAL A 44 6.69 -0.04 -3.57
N LEU A 45 5.55 -0.63 -3.20
CA LEU A 45 4.62 -1.23 -4.16
C LEU A 45 4.11 -0.22 -5.19
N ALA A 46 3.79 1.00 -4.77
CA ALA A 46 3.35 2.05 -5.66
C ALA A 46 4.40 2.35 -6.73
N ILE A 47 5.67 2.48 -6.34
CA ILE A 47 6.77 2.72 -7.29
C ILE A 47 6.91 1.55 -8.27
N LEU A 48 6.81 0.30 -7.80
CA LEU A 48 6.82 -0.88 -8.66
C LEU A 48 5.66 -0.85 -9.67
N TRP A 49 4.47 -0.46 -9.24
CA TRP A 49 3.29 -0.36 -10.10
C TRP A 49 3.38 0.81 -11.09
N ILE A 50 3.97 1.94 -10.70
CA ILE A 50 4.29 3.04 -11.61
C ILE A 50 5.22 2.52 -12.71
N MET A 51 6.31 1.85 -12.35
CA MET A 51 7.26 1.30 -13.33
C MET A 51 6.58 0.32 -14.29
N LYS A 52 5.71 -0.55 -13.77
CA LYS A 52 4.93 -1.49 -14.58
C LYS A 52 3.96 -0.77 -15.53
N GLY A 53 3.15 0.17 -15.03
CA GLY A 53 2.23 0.95 -15.88
C GLY A 53 2.97 1.78 -16.93
N LEU A 54 4.10 2.38 -16.57
CA LEU A 54 4.94 3.15 -17.48
C LEU A 54 5.59 2.26 -18.55
N SER A 55 5.91 1.00 -18.23
CA SER A 55 6.36 0.03 -19.22
C SER A 55 5.28 -0.26 -20.28
N ALA A 56 4.01 -0.36 -19.86
CA ALA A 56 2.89 -0.51 -20.80
C ALA A 56 2.71 0.73 -21.68
N TRP A 57 2.88 1.94 -21.11
CA TRP A 57 2.93 3.17 -21.90
C TRP A 57 4.09 3.20 -22.90
N ALA A 58 5.27 2.72 -22.51
CA ALA A 58 6.42 2.64 -23.42
C ALA A 58 6.15 1.69 -24.60
N VAL A 59 5.35 0.65 -24.40
CA VAL A 59 4.86 -0.24 -25.48
C VAL A 59 3.89 0.50 -26.39
N ILE A 60 2.95 1.27 -25.85
CA ILE A 60 1.98 2.07 -26.62
C ILE A 60 2.71 3.12 -27.47
N LEU A 61 3.67 3.82 -26.88
CA LEU A 61 4.47 4.87 -27.53
C LEU A 61 5.52 4.31 -28.51
N GLY A 62 5.70 2.99 -28.56
CA GLY A 62 6.65 2.35 -29.47
C GLY A 62 8.13 2.57 -29.11
N VAL A 63 8.45 2.94 -27.87
CA VAL A 63 9.82 3.19 -27.40
C VAL A 63 10.72 1.96 -27.56
N TRP A 64 10.13 0.75 -27.51
CA TRP A 64 10.82 -0.54 -27.57
C TRP A 64 10.62 -1.31 -28.88
N THR A 65 10.16 -0.67 -29.98
CA THR A 65 9.84 -1.38 -31.23
C THR A 65 10.68 -0.94 -32.44
N PRO A 66 11.63 -1.77 -32.89
CA PRO A 66 12.21 -1.69 -34.24
C PRO A 66 11.37 -2.40 -35.33
N VAL A 67 10.48 -3.32 -34.94
CA VAL A 67 9.68 -4.16 -35.86
C VAL A 67 8.24 -4.28 -35.37
N GLY A 68 7.35 -3.45 -35.94
CA GLY A 68 5.90 -3.52 -35.77
C GLY A 68 5.34 -2.57 -34.72
N HIS A 69 4.62 -1.54 -35.18
CA HIS A 69 3.90 -0.60 -34.33
C HIS A 69 2.81 -1.32 -33.52
N PHE A 70 2.52 -0.80 -32.32
CA PHE A 70 1.41 -1.23 -31.47
C PHE A 70 0.10 -1.39 -32.26
N GLU A 71 -0.14 -0.50 -33.23
CA GLU A 71 -1.31 -0.48 -34.12
C GLU A 71 -1.43 -1.71 -35.03
N GLY A 72 -0.33 -2.39 -35.34
CA GLY A 72 -0.31 -3.60 -36.18
C GLY A 72 -0.56 -4.92 -35.43
N ARG A 73 -0.77 -4.87 -34.11
CA ARG A 73 -1.08 -6.05 -33.28
C ARG A 73 -2.59 -6.31 -33.27
N SER A 74 -2.99 -7.50 -32.81
CA SER A 74 -4.41 -7.84 -32.68
C SER A 74 -5.12 -6.90 -31.70
N THR A 75 -6.40 -6.61 -31.95
CA THR A 75 -7.22 -5.74 -31.10
C THR A 75 -7.25 -6.21 -29.65
N GLY A 76 -7.24 -7.52 -29.40
CA GLY A 76 -7.18 -8.08 -28.05
C GLY A 76 -5.87 -7.74 -27.31
N TYR A 77 -4.72 -7.79 -28.01
CA TYR A 77 -3.44 -7.41 -27.42
C TYR A 77 -3.40 -5.91 -27.09
N GLN A 78 -3.89 -5.07 -28.02
CA GLN A 78 -3.97 -3.62 -27.79
C GLN A 78 -4.83 -3.27 -26.57
N ALA A 79 -6.03 -3.84 -26.50
CA ALA A 79 -6.94 -3.64 -25.37
C ALA A 79 -6.30 -4.08 -24.04
N THR A 80 -5.58 -5.20 -24.03
CA THR A 80 -4.89 -5.72 -22.85
C THR A 80 -3.81 -4.74 -22.35
N ILE A 81 -2.97 -4.23 -23.25
CA ILE A 81 -1.91 -3.27 -22.91
C ILE A 81 -2.51 -1.95 -22.40
N ILE A 82 -3.54 -1.42 -23.07
CA ILE A 82 -4.23 -0.19 -22.63
C ILE A 82 -4.86 -0.38 -21.25
N TYR A 83 -5.53 -1.51 -21.03
CA TYR A 83 -6.11 -1.85 -19.75
C TYR A 83 -5.07 -1.84 -18.62
N PHE A 84 -3.93 -2.52 -18.81
CA PHE A 84 -2.87 -2.55 -17.81
C PHE A 84 -2.20 -1.18 -17.62
N ALA A 85 -1.99 -0.42 -18.69
CA ALA A 85 -1.43 0.93 -18.61
C ALA A 85 -2.25 1.87 -17.71
N LEU A 86 -3.58 1.69 -17.68
CA LEU A 86 -4.47 2.48 -16.83
C LEU A 86 -4.58 1.89 -15.41
N ILE A 87 -4.94 0.62 -15.30
CA ILE A 87 -5.21 -0.02 -14.01
C ILE A 87 -3.97 -0.05 -13.12
N ASP A 88 -2.77 -0.30 -13.68
CA ASP A 88 -1.56 -0.34 -12.87
C ASP A 88 -1.20 1.06 -12.32
N LEU A 89 -1.43 2.12 -13.11
CA LEU A 89 -1.21 3.49 -12.63
C LEU A 89 -2.24 3.92 -11.58
N ILE A 90 -3.52 3.56 -11.75
CA ILE A 90 -4.57 3.86 -10.78
C ILE A 90 -4.27 3.14 -9.45
N ALA A 91 -3.87 1.86 -9.51
CA ALA A 91 -3.44 1.11 -8.34
C ALA A 91 -2.24 1.77 -7.66
N ALA A 92 -1.22 2.18 -8.43
CA ALA A 92 -0.07 2.91 -7.90
C ALA A 92 -0.46 4.19 -7.14
N VAL A 93 -1.34 5.01 -7.72
CA VAL A 93 -1.79 6.26 -7.08
C VAL A 93 -2.51 5.95 -5.77
N GLY A 94 -3.38 4.94 -5.77
CA GLY A 94 -4.08 4.50 -4.57
C GLY A 94 -3.13 4.00 -3.47
N LEU A 95 -2.14 3.19 -3.84
CA LEU A 95 -1.10 2.69 -2.94
C LEU A 95 -0.24 3.83 -2.39
N TRP A 96 0.11 4.80 -3.22
CA TRP A 96 0.93 5.95 -2.82
C TRP A 96 0.24 6.83 -1.77
N MET A 97 -1.08 7.00 -1.89
CA MET A 97 -1.90 7.71 -0.92
C MET A 97 -2.12 6.91 0.39
N ALA A 98 -1.69 5.64 0.45
CA ALA A 98 -1.93 4.73 1.58
C ALA A 98 -3.41 4.69 2.02
N SER A 99 -4.33 4.91 1.08
CA SER A 99 -5.77 4.85 1.32
C SER A 99 -6.26 3.40 1.31
N THR A 100 -7.30 3.10 2.08
CA THR A 100 -7.98 1.79 2.07
C THR A 100 -8.50 1.41 0.67
N TRP A 101 -8.83 2.42 -0.15
CA TRP A 101 -9.24 2.22 -1.53
C TRP A 101 -8.09 1.75 -2.43
N GLY A 102 -6.85 2.15 -2.14
CA GLY A 102 -5.67 1.81 -2.93
C GLY A 102 -5.31 0.33 -2.89
N GLY A 103 -5.42 -0.30 -1.72
CA GLY A 103 -5.21 -1.75 -1.57
C GLY A 103 -6.20 -2.56 -2.40
N ILE A 104 -7.47 -2.15 -2.45
CA ILE A 104 -8.50 -2.83 -3.26
C ILE A 104 -8.16 -2.73 -4.75
N MET A 105 -7.83 -1.53 -5.24
CA MET A 105 -7.48 -1.32 -6.66
C MET A 105 -6.24 -2.11 -7.06
N TRP A 106 -5.26 -2.21 -6.16
CA TRP A 106 -4.07 -3.03 -6.37
C TRP A 106 -4.38 -4.53 -6.43
N LEU A 107 -5.23 -5.03 -5.52
CA LEU A 107 -5.67 -6.43 -5.55
C LEU A 107 -6.45 -6.74 -6.82
N LEU A 108 -7.31 -5.82 -7.29
CA LEU A 108 -8.01 -5.96 -8.57
C LEU A 108 -7.02 -5.99 -9.74
N ALA A 109 -6.00 -5.13 -9.75
CA ALA A 109 -4.97 -5.12 -10.78
C ALA A 109 -4.22 -6.46 -10.86
N ILE A 110 -3.82 -7.01 -9.70
CA ILE A 110 -3.20 -8.33 -9.63
C ILE A 110 -4.18 -9.40 -10.11
N MET A 111 -5.42 -9.37 -9.63
CA MET A 111 -6.42 -10.38 -9.97
C MET A 111 -6.68 -10.43 -11.47
N SER A 112 -6.80 -9.29 -12.13
CA SER A 112 -6.94 -9.21 -13.60
C SER A 112 -5.74 -9.83 -14.32
N HIS A 113 -4.53 -9.64 -13.79
CA HIS A 113 -3.35 -10.29 -14.36
C HIS A 113 -3.34 -11.81 -14.15
N LEU A 114 -3.76 -12.28 -12.98
CA LEU A 114 -3.89 -13.72 -12.70
C LEU A 114 -4.94 -14.37 -13.62
N ILE A 115 -6.07 -13.70 -13.86
CA ILE A 115 -7.09 -14.13 -14.81
C ILE A 115 -6.48 -14.22 -16.21
N LEU A 116 -5.75 -13.19 -16.65
CA LEU A 116 -5.12 -13.23 -17.98
C LEU A 116 -4.06 -14.35 -18.08
N ALA A 117 -3.26 -14.57 -17.05
CA ALA A 117 -2.28 -15.65 -17.01
C ALA A 117 -2.94 -17.04 -17.04
N ALA A 118 -4.12 -17.19 -16.43
CA ALA A 118 -4.87 -18.44 -16.41
C ALA A 118 -5.59 -18.73 -17.74
N PHE A 119 -6.25 -17.73 -18.32
CA PHE A 119 -7.07 -17.89 -19.53
C PHE A 119 -6.31 -17.67 -20.85
N PHE A 120 -5.24 -16.87 -20.82
CA PHE A 120 -4.44 -16.51 -21.98
C PHE A 120 -2.94 -16.71 -21.72
N PRO A 121 -2.49 -17.93 -21.40
CA PRO A 121 -1.10 -18.21 -21.04
C PRO A 121 -0.10 -17.87 -22.16
N GLY A 122 -0.55 -17.83 -23.43
CA GLY A 122 0.27 -17.46 -24.58
C GLY A 122 0.63 -15.96 -24.66
N ILE A 123 -0.05 -15.08 -23.92
CA ILE A 123 0.23 -13.63 -23.89
C ILE A 123 1.23 -13.28 -22.78
N VAL A 124 1.32 -14.11 -21.73
CA VAL A 124 2.15 -13.85 -20.55
C VAL A 124 3.35 -14.81 -20.53
N SER A 125 4.45 -14.44 -21.18
CA SER A 125 5.69 -15.23 -21.13
C SER A 125 6.33 -15.10 -19.72
N GLY A 126 6.10 -16.08 -18.84
CA GLY A 126 6.61 -16.08 -17.45
C GLY A 126 5.66 -16.65 -16.39
N GLY A 127 4.48 -17.14 -16.80
CA GLY A 127 3.31 -17.48 -15.97
C GLY A 127 3.57 -17.90 -14.52
N VAL A 128 4.29 -19.00 -14.27
CA VAL A 128 4.40 -19.56 -12.91
C VAL A 128 5.20 -18.66 -11.97
N MET A 129 6.32 -18.10 -12.44
CA MET A 129 7.19 -17.24 -11.62
C MET A 129 6.48 -15.91 -11.28
N THR A 130 5.81 -15.32 -12.27
CA THR A 130 5.05 -14.07 -12.10
C THR A 130 3.86 -14.27 -11.17
N VAL A 131 3.13 -15.37 -11.31
CA VAL A 131 2.02 -15.73 -10.41
C VAL A 131 2.53 -15.92 -8.99
N ALA A 132 3.63 -16.66 -8.79
CA ALA A 132 4.24 -16.85 -7.48
C ALA A 132 4.64 -15.51 -6.85
N PHE A 133 5.26 -14.61 -7.62
CA PHE A 133 5.61 -13.26 -7.16
C PHE A 133 4.40 -12.47 -6.68
N PHE A 134 3.29 -12.46 -7.44
CA PHE A 134 2.07 -11.76 -7.02
C PHE A 134 1.44 -12.37 -5.78
N LEU A 135 1.40 -13.70 -5.67
CA LEU A 135 0.89 -14.37 -4.47
C LEU A 135 1.75 -14.04 -3.24
N THR A 136 3.07 -13.98 -3.38
CA THR A 136 3.96 -13.56 -2.30
C THR A 136 3.68 -12.11 -1.88
N LEU A 137 3.49 -11.19 -2.83
CA LEU A 137 3.15 -9.81 -2.50
C LEU A 137 1.82 -9.70 -1.75
N ILE A 138 0.79 -10.43 -2.18
CA ILE A 138 -0.51 -10.48 -1.51
C ILE A 138 -0.36 -11.03 -0.09
N ALA A 139 0.38 -12.12 0.09
CA ALA A 139 0.60 -12.72 1.40
C ALA A 139 1.31 -11.76 2.36
N VAL A 140 2.36 -11.07 1.88
CA VAL A 140 3.06 -10.04 2.67
C VAL A 140 2.12 -8.88 3.03
N TYR A 141 1.36 -8.39 2.05
CA TYR A 141 0.39 -7.33 2.27
C TYR A 141 -0.64 -7.69 3.36
N LEU A 142 -1.23 -8.88 3.27
CA LEU A 142 -2.21 -9.37 4.24
C LEU A 142 -1.57 -9.58 5.61
N GLY A 143 -0.35 -10.14 5.67
CA GLY A 143 0.39 -10.33 6.92
C GLY A 143 0.67 -9.01 7.64
N ILE A 144 1.20 -8.01 6.94
CA ILE A 144 1.46 -6.68 7.52
C ILE A 144 0.15 -5.99 7.91
N SER A 145 -0.89 -6.09 7.08
CA SER A 145 -2.20 -5.50 7.38
C SER A 145 -2.84 -6.13 8.62
N TRP A 146 -2.70 -7.45 8.80
CA TRP A 146 -3.21 -8.16 9.96
C TRP A 146 -2.46 -7.77 11.24
N LEU A 147 -1.12 -7.70 11.19
CA LEU A 147 -0.28 -7.22 12.29
C LEU A 147 -0.66 -5.79 12.70
N ALA A 148 -0.84 -4.89 11.72
CA ALA A 148 -1.28 -3.52 11.96
C ALA A 148 -2.70 -3.46 12.56
N ALA A 149 -3.60 -4.37 12.17
CA ALA A 149 -4.95 -4.44 12.73
C ALA A 149 -4.98 -4.98 14.17
N GLN A 150 -4.10 -5.92 14.51
CA GLN A 150 -3.99 -6.47 15.87
C GLN A 150 -3.48 -5.42 16.87
N GLU A 151 -2.61 -4.51 16.42
CA GLU A 151 -2.11 -3.36 17.18
C GLU A 151 -3.21 -2.32 17.52
N ASN A 152 -4.30 -2.31 16.74
CA ASN A 152 -5.41 -1.35 16.89
C ASN A 152 -6.57 -1.88 17.77
N ARG A 153 -6.47 -3.10 18.32
CA ARG A 153 -7.46 -3.68 19.25
C ARG A 153 -6.96 -3.60 20.69
#